data_AF-A0A2V3IQY9-F1
#
_entry.id   AF-A0A2V3IQY9-F1
#
_cell.length_a   1.000
_cell.length_b   1.000
_cell.length_c   1.000
_cell.angle_alpha   90.00
_cell.angle_beta   90.00
_cell.angle_gamma   90.00
#
_symmetry.space_group_name_H-M   'P 1'
#
loop_
_entity.id
_entity.type
_entity.pdbx_description
1 polymer ?
#
loop_
_entity_poly.entity_id
_entity_poly.type
_entity_poly.pdbx_seq_one_letter_code
_entity_poly.pdbx_strand_id
1 'polypeptide(L)'
;MPKQAIPLTGPHMPHKCSPNPVRVIEFPLSEELITSSQLEEIESWVRVNARQDFEAINIDADSGAADFTKQFSVALGSKIGGFEYYTQYAGEAKCPNCGTKMSHLLTIASSEYTENDAKRWHPYDRHGNALLLNYDECSGICIGDLDEYFAHVCLRCEERPIVFQSPTR
;
A
#
# COMPACT_ATOMS: atom_id res chain seq x y z
N MET A 1 21.43 27.21 24.13
CA MET A 1 21.78 25.96 24.86
C MET A 1 21.10 24.80 24.16
N PRO A 2 21.82 23.76 23.73
CA PRO A 2 21.18 22.58 23.14
C PRO A 2 20.31 21.92 24.20
N LYS A 3 19.02 21.70 23.89
CA LYS A 3 18.11 20.95 24.77
C LYS A 3 18.69 19.55 24.95
N GLN A 4 18.90 19.16 26.19
CA GLN A 4 19.33 17.83 26.58
C GLN A 4 18.28 16.82 26.06
N ALA A 5 18.69 15.93 25.17
CA ALA A 5 17.81 14.89 24.66
C ALA A 5 17.46 13.95 25.83
N ILE A 6 16.19 13.96 26.25
CA ILE A 6 15.69 13.02 27.24
C ILE A 6 15.71 11.63 26.57
N PRO A 7 16.43 10.65 27.12
CA PRO A 7 16.39 9.29 26.58
C PRO A 7 15.00 8.71 26.88
N LEU A 8 14.13 8.71 25.87
CA LEU A 8 12.84 8.02 25.89
C LEU A 8 13.13 6.51 25.92
N THR A 9 13.29 5.94 27.11
CA THR A 9 13.48 4.49 27.32
C THR A 9 12.36 3.99 28.23
N GLY A 10 11.13 4.00 27.69
CA GLY A 10 9.98 3.36 28.31
C GLY A 10 9.70 1.99 27.67
N PRO A 11 8.96 1.11 28.35
CA PRO A 11 8.57 -0.21 27.81
C PRO A 11 7.71 -0.14 26.54
N HIS A 12 7.26 1.05 26.14
CA HIS A 12 6.48 1.31 24.93
C HIS A 12 7.30 1.90 23.78
N MET A 13 8.63 2.04 23.95
CA MET A 13 9.50 2.61 22.92
C MET A 13 9.95 1.48 21.98
N PRO A 14 9.66 1.57 20.66
CA PRO A 14 10.06 0.54 19.73
C PRO A 14 11.58 0.31 19.78
N HIS A 15 11.99 -0.95 19.78
CA HIS A 15 13.41 -1.27 19.62
C HIS A 15 13.95 -0.63 18.34
N LYS A 16 15.19 -0.15 18.40
CA LYS A 16 15.86 0.37 17.21
C LYS A 16 15.94 -0.74 16.16
N CYS A 17 15.12 -0.62 15.13
CA CYS A 17 15.10 -1.52 13.98
C CYS A 17 15.46 -0.72 12.70
N SER A 18 15.91 -1.44 11.69
CA SER A 18 16.02 -0.90 10.33
C SER A 18 14.94 -1.56 9.49
N PRO A 19 14.15 -0.80 8.72
CA PRO A 19 13.26 -1.41 7.74
C PRO A 19 14.11 -2.17 6.70
N ASN A 20 13.61 -3.31 6.26
CA ASN A 20 14.16 -4.09 5.14
C ASN A 20 13.06 -4.29 4.08
N PRO A 21 12.65 -3.22 3.38
CA PRO A 21 11.52 -3.32 2.45
C PRO A 21 11.91 -4.10 1.21
N VAL A 22 10.98 -4.91 0.71
CA VAL A 22 11.05 -5.44 -0.65
C VAL A 22 10.79 -4.30 -1.61
N ARG A 23 11.60 -4.19 -2.68
CA ARG A 23 11.33 -3.23 -3.76
C ARG A 23 10.39 -3.86 -4.77
N VAL A 24 9.26 -3.21 -4.98
CA VAL A 24 8.26 -3.55 -5.98
C VAL A 24 8.13 -2.40 -6.98
N ILE A 25 7.73 -2.73 -8.20
CA ILE A 25 7.35 -1.74 -9.22
C ILE A 25 5.83 -1.79 -9.28
N GLU A 26 5.20 -0.63 -9.10
CA GLU A 26 3.76 -0.46 -9.15
C GLU A 26 3.37 0.44 -10.32
N PHE A 27 2.12 0.28 -10.75
CA PHE A 27 1.49 1.10 -11.77
C PHE A 27 0.27 1.80 -11.14
N PRO A 28 0.12 3.12 -11.35
CA PRO A 28 -0.96 3.88 -10.74
C PRO A 28 -2.32 3.54 -11.34
N LEU A 29 -3.32 3.46 -10.46
CA LEU A 29 -4.73 3.40 -10.81
C LEU A 29 -5.41 4.68 -10.37
N SER A 30 -5.19 5.74 -11.13
CA SER A 30 -5.96 6.98 -10.98
C SER A 30 -6.77 7.16 -12.25
N GLU A 31 -8.04 7.56 -12.13
CA GLU A 31 -8.82 7.98 -13.30
C GLU A 31 -8.16 9.17 -14.03
N GLU A 32 -7.31 9.93 -13.34
CA GLU A 32 -6.47 10.97 -13.97
C GLU A 32 -5.43 10.38 -14.95
N LEU A 33 -5.09 9.10 -14.82
CA LEU A 33 -4.02 8.42 -15.56
C LEU A 33 -4.52 7.30 -16.46
N ILE A 34 -5.54 6.56 -16.03
CA ILE A 34 -6.13 5.43 -16.76
C ILE A 34 -7.66 5.58 -16.69
N THR A 35 -8.29 5.80 -17.84
CA THR A 35 -9.75 5.82 -17.94
C THR A 35 -10.34 4.41 -17.80
N SER A 36 -11.62 4.27 -17.45
CA SER A 36 -12.26 2.96 -17.33
C SER A 36 -12.17 2.12 -18.62
N SER A 37 -12.30 2.76 -19.79
CA SER A 37 -12.13 2.07 -21.08
C SER A 37 -10.70 1.56 -21.29
N GLN A 38 -9.69 2.31 -20.87
CA GLN A 38 -8.30 1.86 -20.95
C GLN A 38 -8.03 0.74 -19.95
N LEU A 39 -8.64 0.79 -18.77
CA LEU A 39 -8.53 -0.28 -17.79
C LEU A 39 -9.13 -1.59 -18.32
N GLU A 40 -10.31 -1.54 -18.96
CA GLU A 40 -10.93 -2.70 -19.62
C GLU A 40 -10.03 -3.27 -20.73
N GLU A 41 -9.39 -2.42 -21.54
CA GLU A 41 -8.43 -2.85 -22.55
C GLU A 41 -7.20 -3.54 -21.93
N ILE A 42 -6.66 -2.98 -20.84
CA ILE A 42 -5.54 -3.55 -20.10
C ILE A 42 -5.92 -4.90 -19.51
N GLU A 43 -7.07 -5.01 -18.85
CA GLU A 43 -7.54 -6.27 -18.28
C GLU A 43 -7.71 -7.35 -19.34
N SER A 44 -8.33 -7.01 -20.47
CA SER A 44 -8.48 -7.92 -21.61
C SER A 44 -7.12 -8.39 -22.14
N TRP A 45 -6.17 -7.46 -22.27
CA TRP A 45 -4.81 -7.79 -22.69
C TRP A 45 -4.10 -8.71 -21.68
N VAL A 46 -4.22 -8.43 -20.38
CA VAL A 46 -3.59 -9.20 -19.30
C VAL A 46 -4.13 -10.63 -19.26
N ARG A 47 -5.44 -10.84 -19.37
CA ARG A 47 -6.06 -12.18 -19.40
C ARG A 47 -5.46 -13.08 -20.49
N VAL A 48 -5.13 -12.50 -21.64
CA VAL A 48 -4.56 -13.24 -22.77
C VAL A 48 -3.04 -13.41 -22.63
N ASN A 49 -2.33 -12.35 -22.24
CA ASN A 49 -0.86 -12.29 -22.34
C ASN A 49 -0.14 -12.70 -21.05
N ALA A 50 -0.79 -12.65 -19.88
CA ALA A 50 -0.23 -13.03 -18.59
C ALA A 50 -0.67 -14.44 -18.13
N ARG A 51 -1.13 -15.30 -19.05
CA ARG A 51 -1.60 -16.66 -18.72
C ARG A 51 -0.57 -17.48 -17.95
N GLN A 52 0.71 -17.38 -18.33
CA GLN A 52 1.80 -18.08 -17.65
C GLN A 52 1.99 -17.58 -16.21
N ASP A 53 1.88 -16.26 -15.98
CA ASP A 53 1.92 -15.70 -14.64
C ASP A 53 0.76 -16.21 -13.80
N PHE A 54 -0.47 -16.22 -14.36
CA PHE A 54 -1.67 -16.74 -13.70
C PHE A 54 -1.56 -18.23 -13.36
N GLU A 55 -1.05 -19.05 -14.28
CA GLU A 55 -0.77 -20.47 -14.03
C GLU A 55 0.26 -20.65 -12.91
N ALA A 56 1.34 -19.85 -12.90
CA ALA A 56 2.38 -19.91 -11.87
C ALA A 56 1.83 -19.57 -10.47
N ILE A 57 0.84 -18.67 -10.39
CA ILE A 57 0.12 -18.35 -9.16
C ILE A 57 -1.20 -19.13 -9.05
N ASN A 58 -1.45 -20.15 -9.86
CA ASN A 58 -2.65 -21.00 -9.82
C ASN A 58 -3.94 -20.16 -9.64
N ILE A 59 -4.09 -19.15 -10.48
CA ILE A 59 -5.31 -18.37 -10.68
C ILE A 59 -5.82 -18.69 -12.08
N ASP A 60 -7.12 -18.90 -12.22
CA ASP A 60 -7.73 -19.01 -13.55
C ASP A 60 -7.79 -17.61 -14.18
N ALA A 61 -7.17 -17.43 -15.34
CA ALA A 61 -7.14 -16.17 -16.07
C ALA A 61 -8.55 -15.67 -16.46
N ASP A 62 -9.50 -16.59 -16.59
CA ASP A 62 -10.89 -16.27 -16.91
C ASP A 62 -11.75 -16.04 -15.64
N SER A 63 -11.16 -16.20 -14.45
CA SER A 63 -11.81 -15.86 -13.18
C SER A 63 -11.78 -14.36 -12.87
N GLY A 64 -12.63 -13.92 -11.94
CA GLY A 64 -12.60 -12.55 -11.39
C GLY A 64 -11.34 -12.23 -10.55
N ALA A 65 -10.50 -13.23 -10.23
CA ALA A 65 -9.27 -13.04 -9.46
C ALA A 65 -8.06 -12.57 -10.30
N ALA A 66 -8.20 -12.58 -11.64
CA ALA A 66 -7.21 -12.13 -12.60
C ALA A 66 -7.17 -10.59 -12.81
N ASP A 67 -7.81 -9.85 -11.90
CA ASP A 67 -7.89 -8.39 -11.95
C ASP A 67 -6.48 -7.76 -12.02
N PHE A 68 -6.24 -6.99 -13.09
CA PHE A 68 -4.96 -6.30 -13.31
C PHE A 68 -4.58 -5.44 -12.10
N THR A 69 -5.57 -4.78 -11.52
CA THR A 69 -5.39 -3.92 -10.35
C THR A 69 -4.72 -4.66 -9.22
N LYS A 70 -5.24 -5.85 -8.91
CA LYS A 70 -4.80 -6.67 -7.77
C LYS A 70 -3.49 -7.40 -8.05
N GLN A 71 -3.28 -7.90 -9.26
CA GLN A 71 -2.14 -8.78 -9.55
C GLN A 71 -0.92 -8.05 -10.10
N PHE A 72 -1.11 -6.90 -10.77
CA PHE A 72 -0.06 -6.26 -11.55
C PHE A 72 0.09 -4.76 -11.34
N SER A 73 -0.86 -4.11 -10.68
CA SER A 73 -0.86 -2.65 -10.57
C SER A 73 -0.31 -2.16 -9.23
N VAL A 74 -1.06 -2.37 -8.14
CA VAL A 74 -0.73 -1.82 -6.82
C VAL A 74 -0.51 -2.99 -5.86
N ALA A 75 0.64 -3.05 -5.19
CA ALA A 75 0.85 -4.05 -4.17
C ALA A 75 -0.03 -3.73 -2.96
N LEU A 76 -0.68 -4.70 -2.35
CA LEU A 76 -1.38 -4.44 -1.09
C LEU A 76 -0.39 -4.41 0.08
N GLY A 77 -0.89 -4.05 1.25
CA GLY A 77 -0.11 -4.12 2.48
C GLY A 77 0.67 -2.85 2.84
N SER A 78 1.47 -2.99 3.89
CA SER A 78 2.21 -1.88 4.47
C SER A 78 3.41 -1.51 3.60
N LYS A 79 3.44 -0.26 3.12
CA LYS A 79 4.47 0.20 2.15
C LYS A 79 4.91 1.64 2.37
N ILE A 80 6.11 1.97 1.91
CA ILE A 80 6.62 3.35 1.89
C ILE A 80 6.61 3.86 0.45
N GLY A 81 5.89 4.95 0.19
CA GLY A 81 5.68 5.48 -1.16
C GLY A 81 4.78 4.56 -1.99
N GLY A 82 5.00 4.54 -3.31
CA GLY A 82 4.14 3.79 -4.24
C GLY A 82 2.76 4.45 -4.41
N PHE A 83 1.80 3.65 -4.85
CA PHE A 83 0.42 4.05 -5.09
C PHE A 83 -0.52 3.47 -4.04
N GLU A 84 -1.58 4.21 -3.81
CA GLU A 84 -2.62 3.85 -2.85
C GLU A 84 -3.62 2.92 -3.53
N TYR A 85 -4.08 1.92 -2.80
CA TYR A 85 -5.21 1.11 -3.19
C TYR A 85 -6.39 1.49 -2.31
N TYR A 86 -7.49 1.87 -2.93
CA TYR A 86 -8.71 2.17 -2.20
C TYR A 86 -9.78 1.17 -2.62
N THR A 87 -10.34 0.46 -1.64
CA THR A 87 -11.56 -0.33 -1.85
C THR A 87 -12.80 0.57 -1.98
N GLN A 88 -12.70 1.83 -1.53
CA GLN A 88 -13.76 2.84 -1.55
C GLN A 88 -13.28 4.17 -2.18
N TYR A 89 -14.04 5.24 -2.01
CA TYR A 89 -13.68 6.56 -2.55
C TYR A 89 -12.39 7.12 -1.93
N ALA A 90 -11.42 7.42 -2.78
CA ALA A 90 -10.19 8.11 -2.43
C ALA A 90 -10.43 9.62 -2.35
N GLY A 91 -10.42 10.19 -1.15
CA GLY A 91 -10.38 11.65 -0.99
C GLY A 91 -9.03 12.21 -1.45
N GLU A 92 -9.03 13.35 -2.15
CA GLU A 92 -7.77 14.00 -2.53
C GLU A 92 -7.09 14.63 -1.29
N ALA A 93 -5.91 14.12 -0.91
CA ALA A 93 -5.11 14.71 0.16
C ALA A 93 -4.48 16.03 -0.30
N LYS A 94 -4.99 17.17 0.19
CA LYS A 94 -4.46 18.52 -0.10
C LYS A 94 -3.70 19.09 1.08
N CYS A 95 -2.56 19.73 0.80
CA CYS A 95 -1.79 20.44 1.81
C CYS A 95 -2.63 21.61 2.35
N PRO A 96 -2.83 21.73 3.68
CA PRO A 96 -3.63 22.81 4.25
C PRO A 96 -2.98 24.19 4.09
N ASN A 97 -1.65 24.25 3.88
CA ASN A 97 -0.93 25.51 3.73
C ASN A 97 -0.95 26.04 2.29
N CYS A 98 -0.66 25.19 1.29
CA CYS A 98 -0.53 25.62 -0.10
C CYS A 98 -1.61 25.06 -1.05
N GLY A 99 -2.53 24.23 -0.56
CA GLY A 99 -3.66 23.67 -1.32
C GLY A 99 -3.30 22.60 -2.36
N THR A 100 -2.02 22.26 -2.52
CA THR A 100 -1.57 21.32 -3.55
C THR A 100 -1.76 19.86 -3.11
N LYS A 101 -2.07 18.98 -4.07
CA LYS A 101 -2.09 17.52 -3.87
C LYS A 101 -0.80 17.05 -3.20
N MET A 102 -0.95 16.32 -2.11
CA MET A 102 0.15 15.73 -1.35
C MET A 102 0.54 14.40 -1.97
N SER A 103 1.81 14.00 -1.78
CA SER A 103 2.32 12.71 -2.26
C SER A 103 2.11 11.64 -1.20
N HIS A 104 1.71 10.44 -1.62
CA HIS A 104 1.65 9.28 -0.73
C HIS A 104 3.03 9.00 -0.14
N LEU A 105 3.10 8.80 1.19
CA LEU A 105 4.33 8.55 1.93
C LEU A 105 4.35 7.15 2.54
N LEU A 106 3.25 6.71 3.15
CA LEU A 106 3.20 5.47 3.91
C LEU A 106 1.78 4.91 3.93
N THR A 107 1.65 3.63 3.62
CA THR A 107 0.47 2.81 3.95
C THR A 107 0.82 1.97 5.17
N ILE A 108 -0.08 1.96 6.16
CA ILE A 108 -0.09 0.97 7.24
C ILE A 108 -1.37 0.17 7.05
N ALA A 109 -1.24 -1.07 6.61
CA ALA A 109 -2.38 -1.93 6.35
C ALA A 109 -2.61 -2.89 7.53
N SER A 110 -3.86 -3.24 7.76
CA SER A 110 -4.18 -4.32 8.72
C SER A 110 -3.74 -5.68 8.18
N SER A 111 -3.79 -5.88 6.86
CA SER A 111 -3.36 -7.11 6.20
C SER A 111 -2.35 -6.80 5.11
N GLU A 112 -1.35 -7.66 4.92
CA GLU A 112 -0.31 -7.45 3.91
C GLU A 112 -0.74 -7.90 2.50
N TYR A 113 -1.81 -8.71 2.41
CA TYR A 113 -2.37 -9.24 1.17
C TYR A 113 -3.77 -9.81 1.43
N THR A 114 -4.54 -10.03 0.37
CA THR A 114 -5.83 -10.75 0.37
C THR A 114 -5.66 -12.19 -0.12
N GLU A 115 -6.69 -13.04 0.04
CA GLU A 115 -6.70 -14.40 -0.53
C GLU A 115 -6.34 -14.41 -2.02
N ASN A 116 -6.86 -13.42 -2.77
CA ASN A 116 -6.76 -13.39 -4.23
C ASN A 116 -5.38 -13.02 -4.75
N ASP A 117 -4.60 -12.24 -4.00
CA ASP A 117 -3.30 -11.71 -4.41
C ASP A 117 -2.15 -12.19 -3.52
N ALA A 118 -2.44 -13.03 -2.52
CA ALA A 118 -1.46 -13.69 -1.66
C ALA A 118 -0.29 -14.24 -2.47
N LYS A 119 -0.54 -15.02 -3.50
CA LYS A 119 0.54 -15.66 -4.26
C LYS A 119 1.46 -14.68 -5.01
N ARG A 120 1.02 -13.44 -5.20
CA ARG A 120 1.81 -12.37 -5.81
C ARG A 120 2.53 -11.51 -4.76
N TRP A 121 1.79 -11.08 -3.75
CA TRP A 121 2.27 -10.06 -2.79
C TRP A 121 2.64 -10.61 -1.42
N HIS A 122 2.56 -11.93 -1.21
CA HIS A 122 2.94 -12.54 0.06
C HIS A 122 4.36 -12.14 0.45
N PRO A 123 4.56 -11.54 1.64
CA PRO A 123 5.87 -11.05 2.05
C PRO A 123 6.83 -12.20 2.41
N TYR A 124 8.11 -11.96 2.19
CA TYR A 124 9.20 -12.86 2.53
C TYR A 124 10.13 -12.21 3.55
N ASP A 125 10.74 -13.02 4.42
CA ASP A 125 11.78 -12.54 5.32
C ASP A 125 13.08 -12.21 4.54
N ARG A 126 14.08 -11.67 5.27
CA ARG A 126 15.39 -11.33 4.69
C ARG A 126 16.17 -12.53 4.13
N HIS A 127 15.72 -13.76 4.41
CA HIS A 127 16.32 -15.00 3.95
C HIS A 127 15.52 -15.62 2.78
N GLY A 128 14.43 -14.98 2.35
CA GLY A 128 13.57 -15.46 1.27
C GLY A 128 12.54 -16.50 1.71
N ASN A 129 12.28 -16.66 3.01
CA ASN A 129 11.22 -17.52 3.51
C ASN A 129 9.90 -16.76 3.54
N ALA A 130 8.82 -17.38 3.07
CA ALA A 130 7.48 -16.79 3.21
C ALA A 130 7.16 -16.59 4.70
N LEU A 131 6.67 -15.42 5.05
CA LEU A 131 6.19 -15.16 6.42
C LEU A 131 4.94 -16.02 6.72
N LEU A 132 4.70 -16.36 7.97
CA LEU A 132 3.48 -17.08 8.36
C LEU A 132 2.41 -16.05 8.72
N LEU A 133 1.87 -15.38 7.70
CA LEU A 133 0.76 -14.45 7.84
C LEU A 133 -0.53 -15.10 7.34
N ASN A 134 -1.66 -14.61 7.80
CA ASN A 134 -2.98 -15.00 7.32
C ASN A 134 -3.69 -13.76 6.80
N TYR A 135 -4.28 -13.83 5.61
CA TYR A 135 -4.92 -12.68 4.96
C TYR A 135 -6.18 -12.22 5.71
N ASP A 136 -6.83 -13.13 6.45
CA ASP A 136 -7.99 -12.85 7.30
C ASP A 136 -7.60 -12.36 8.71
N GLU A 137 -6.30 -12.22 8.99
CA GLU A 137 -5.79 -11.79 10.28
C GLU A 137 -4.94 -10.53 10.15
N CYS A 138 -4.88 -9.78 11.24
CA CYS A 138 -4.04 -8.59 11.29
C CYS A 138 -2.55 -8.95 11.27
N SER A 139 -1.75 -8.25 10.46
CA SER A 139 -0.29 -8.35 10.40
C SER A 139 0.41 -7.63 11.57
N GLY A 140 -0.13 -7.81 12.79
CA GLY A 140 0.36 -7.21 14.03
C GLY A 140 -0.28 -5.86 14.39
N ILE A 141 -1.00 -5.22 13.45
CA ILE A 141 -1.80 -4.01 13.68
C ILE A 141 -3.19 -4.23 13.08
N CYS A 142 -4.24 -3.91 13.84
CA CYS A 142 -5.62 -3.92 13.34
C CYS A 142 -6.19 -2.50 13.32
N ILE A 143 -6.63 -2.06 12.14
CA ILE A 143 -7.28 -0.77 11.93
C ILE A 143 -8.73 -1.04 11.53
N GLY A 144 -9.67 -0.82 12.45
CA GLY A 144 -11.10 -1.06 12.16
C GLY A 144 -11.39 -2.49 11.71
N ASP A 145 -12.11 -2.63 10.59
CA ASP A 145 -12.49 -3.90 9.97
C ASP A 145 -11.50 -4.28 8.86
N LEU A 146 -10.25 -4.55 9.26
CA LEU A 146 -9.11 -4.83 8.37
C LEU A 146 -8.80 -3.71 7.36
N ASP A 147 -8.97 -2.46 7.77
CA ASP A 147 -8.75 -1.27 6.94
C ASP A 147 -7.26 -0.88 6.87
N GLU A 148 -6.98 0.16 6.10
CA GLU A 148 -5.66 0.72 5.87
C GLU A 148 -5.60 2.20 6.29
N TYR A 149 -4.43 2.66 6.73
CA TYR A 149 -4.15 4.07 6.99
C TYR A 149 -3.10 4.60 6.02
N PHE A 150 -3.39 5.75 5.42
CA PHE A 150 -2.49 6.44 4.49
C PHE A 150 -1.94 7.72 5.14
N ALA A 151 -0.63 7.89 5.06
CA ALA A 151 0.03 9.15 5.36
C ALA A 151 0.55 9.80 4.08
N HIS A 152 0.36 11.11 3.97
CA HIS A 152 0.82 11.91 2.84
C HIS A 152 1.81 12.97 3.29
N VAL A 153 2.63 13.44 2.35
CA VAL A 153 3.58 14.53 2.56
C VAL A 153 3.45 15.60 1.47
N CYS A 154 3.48 16.86 1.89
CA CYS A 154 3.62 17.96 0.96
C CYS A 154 5.10 18.09 0.58
N LEU A 155 5.42 17.87 -0.69
CA LEU A 155 6.79 18.02 -1.19
C LEU A 155 7.16 19.48 -1.52
N ARG A 156 6.17 20.38 -1.54
CA ARG A 156 6.36 21.81 -1.87
C ARG A 156 6.64 22.70 -0.67
N CYS A 157 6.05 22.42 0.49
CA CYS A 157 6.32 23.18 1.71
C CYS A 157 7.63 22.68 2.36
N GLU A 158 8.43 23.60 2.87
CA GLU A 158 9.70 23.29 3.55
C GLU A 158 9.47 22.70 4.95
N GLU A 159 8.32 22.97 5.56
CA GLU A 159 7.88 22.32 6.80
C GLU A 159 7.34 20.91 6.49
N ARG A 160 8.13 19.89 6.84
CA ARG A 160 7.82 18.47 6.64
C ARG A 160 7.85 17.72 7.98
N PRO A 161 7.00 16.70 8.23
CA PRO A 161 5.69 16.39 7.64
C PRO A 161 4.52 17.05 8.42
N ILE A 162 3.42 17.36 7.72
CA ILE A 162 2.16 17.80 8.37
C ILE A 162 1.33 16.54 8.63
N VAL A 163 1.08 16.21 9.89
CA VAL A 163 0.15 15.12 10.24
C VAL A 163 -1.25 15.53 9.82
N PHE A 164 -1.83 14.87 8.82
CA PHE A 164 -3.24 15.03 8.48
C PHE A 164 -4.07 14.28 9.53
N GLN A 165 -4.78 15.03 10.38
CA GLN A 165 -5.85 14.47 11.20
C GLN A 165 -7.16 14.65 10.43
N SER A 166 -7.85 13.54 10.15
CA SER A 166 -9.21 13.60 9.59
C SER A 166 -10.08 14.47 10.50
N PRO A 167 -10.84 15.44 9.96
CA PRO A 167 -11.80 16.16 10.77
C PRO A 167 -12.90 15.17 11.16
N THR A 168 -12.89 14.75 12.42
CA THR A 168 -14.03 14.08 13.04
C THR A 168 -15.25 14.98 12.85
N ARG A 169 -16.22 14.52 12.05
CA ARG A 169 -17.59 15.03 12.06
C ARG A 169 -18.38 14.31 13.12
#